data_AF-A0A2D0KVG7-F1
#
_entry.id   AF-A0A2D0KVG7-F1
#
_cell.length_a   1.000
_cell.length_b   1.000
_cell.length_c   1.000
_cell.angle_alpha   90.00
_cell.angle_beta   90.00
_cell.angle_gamma   90.00
#
_symmetry.space_group_name_H-M   'P 1'
#
loop_
_entity.id
_entity.type
_entity.pdbx_description
1 polymer ?
#
loop_
_entity_poly.entity_id
_entity_poly.type
_entity_poly.pdbx_seq_one_letter_code
_entity_poly.pdbx_strand_id
1 'polypeptide(L)'
;MFDIGFSELLLVLVLGLIVLGPERLPVAVRTVAGWIRVLRSLATNVQNELAKELKLQELQDSLKKMEEKADLQSLSPELQASMDKLREAAESLKESYQLTPEEAKELEEDETHFHPPVSDKKSNSER
;
A
#
# COMPACT_ATOMS: atom_id res chain seq x y z
N MET A 1 -14.25 1.72 -9.48
CA MET A 1 -15.32 0.70 -9.44
C MET A 1 -16.25 0.87 -8.24
N PHE A 2 -16.54 2.11 -7.83
CA PHE A 2 -17.57 2.45 -6.83
C PHE A 2 -18.31 3.70 -7.32
N ASP A 3 -18.89 3.60 -8.51
CA ASP A 3 -19.69 4.68 -9.10
C ASP A 3 -21.10 4.71 -8.47
N ILE A 4 -21.20 4.60 -7.14
CA ILE A 4 -22.48 4.67 -6.43
C ILE A 4 -22.95 6.13 -6.46
N GLY A 5 -23.85 6.40 -7.39
CA GLY A 5 -24.49 7.70 -7.53
C GLY A 5 -25.60 7.94 -6.51
N PHE A 6 -26.03 9.20 -6.38
CA PHE A 6 -27.18 9.55 -5.55
C PHE A 6 -28.45 8.76 -5.93
N SER A 7 -28.64 8.50 -7.23
CA SER A 7 -29.74 7.70 -7.76
C SER A 7 -29.73 6.25 -7.26
N GLU A 8 -28.56 5.61 -7.20
CA GLU A 8 -28.45 4.23 -6.72
C GLU A 8 -28.65 4.14 -5.20
N LEU A 9 -28.15 5.11 -4.44
CA LEU A 9 -28.42 5.21 -3.01
C LEU A 9 -29.94 5.30 -2.74
N LEU A 10 -30.65 6.14 -3.51
CA LEU A 10 -32.09 6.31 -3.40
C LEU A 10 -32.84 5.02 -3.75
N LEU A 11 -32.41 4.32 -4.82
CA LEU A 11 -32.98 3.03 -5.21
C LEU A 11 -32.81 1.98 -4.10
N VAL A 12 -31.61 1.86 -3.53
CA VAL A 12 -31.34 0.93 -2.42
C VAL A 12 -32.15 1.30 -1.18
N LEU A 13 -32.31 2.60 -0.88
CA LEU A 13 -33.15 3.06 0.22
C LEU A 13 -34.61 2.63 0.02
N VAL A 14 -35.18 2.84 -1.16
CA VAL A 14 -36.55 2.44 -1.49
C VAL A 14 -36.71 0.91 -1.39
N LEU A 15 -35.77 0.15 -1.95
CA LEU A 15 -35.78 -1.31 -1.83
C LEU A 15 -35.68 -1.76 -0.37
N GLY A 16 -34.83 -1.13 0.43
CA GLY A 16 -34.72 -1.40 1.86
C GLY A 16 -36.03 -1.15 2.61
N LEU A 17 -36.74 -0.07 2.27
CA LEU A 17 -38.07 0.22 2.83
C LEU A 17 -39.13 -0.81 2.42
N ILE A 18 -39.07 -1.33 1.19
CA ILE A 18 -40.02 -2.34 0.72
C ILE A 18 -39.75 -3.72 1.35
N VAL A 19 -38.49 -4.14 1.37
CA VAL A 19 -38.09 -5.48 1.85
C VAL A 19 -38.22 -5.58 3.36
N LEU A 20 -37.69 -4.61 4.09
CA LEU A 20 -37.63 -4.64 5.55
C LEU A 20 -38.84 -3.92 6.18
N GLY A 21 -39.39 -2.93 5.49
CA GLY A 21 -40.45 -2.06 6.01
C GLY A 21 -39.90 -0.77 6.63
N PRO A 22 -40.61 0.38 6.50
CA PRO A 22 -40.20 1.66 7.05
C PRO A 22 -40.06 1.66 8.58
N GLU A 23 -40.86 0.85 9.26
CA GLU A 23 -40.83 0.72 10.73
C GLU A 23 -39.60 -0.03 11.24
N ARG A 24 -39.04 -0.94 10.43
CA ARG A 24 -37.99 -1.88 10.87
C ARG A 24 -36.59 -1.42 10.48
N LEU A 25 -36.45 -0.68 9.38
CA LEU A 25 -35.19 -0.06 8.95
C LEU A 25 -34.51 0.77 10.07
N PRO A 26 -35.18 1.72 10.75
CA PRO A 26 -34.55 2.51 11.81
C PRO A 26 -34.10 1.66 13.00
N VAL A 27 -34.83 0.57 13.31
CA VAL A 27 -34.46 -0.38 14.36
C VAL A 27 -33.18 -1.13 13.96
N ALA A 28 -33.10 -1.64 12.73
CA ALA A 28 -31.92 -2.34 12.22
C ALA A 28 -30.66 -1.44 12.24
N VAL A 29 -30.78 -0.19 11.79
CA VAL A 29 -29.67 0.78 11.83
C VAL A 29 -29.23 1.02 13.26
N ARG A 30 -30.16 1.19 14.21
CA ARG A 30 -29.83 1.37 15.64
C ARG A 30 -29.10 0.16 16.23
N THR A 31 -29.51 -1.05 15.87
CA THR A 31 -28.85 -2.29 16.33
C THR A 31 -27.42 -2.36 15.82
N VAL A 32 -27.23 -2.19 14.51
CA VAL A 32 -25.91 -2.24 13.87
C VAL A 32 -25.01 -1.11 14.39
N ALA A 33 -25.53 0.11 14.47
CA ALA A 33 -24.78 1.25 15.01
C ALA A 33 -24.42 1.05 16.49
N GLY A 34 -25.31 0.43 17.27
CA GLY A 34 -25.04 0.05 18.66
C GLY A 34 -23.88 -0.92 18.77
N TRP A 35 -23.86 -1.98 17.96
CA TRP A 35 -22.77 -2.95 17.93
C TRP A 35 -21.44 -2.33 17.49
N ILE A 36 -21.46 -1.50 16.44
CA ILE A 36 -20.27 -0.76 15.99
C ILE A 36 -19.76 0.15 17.11
N ARG A 37 -20.66 0.83 17.83
CA ARG A 37 -20.29 1.69 18.96
C ARG A 37 -19.64 0.91 20.09
N VAL A 38 -20.20 -0.25 20.44
CA VAL A 38 -19.62 -1.13 21.47
C VAL A 38 -18.22 -1.58 21.02
N LEU A 39 -18.07 -2.10 19.80
CA LEU A 39 -16.77 -2.54 19.28
C LEU A 39 -15.74 -1.39 19.24
N ARG A 40 -16.15 -0.22 18.73
CA ARG A 40 -15.34 1.01 18.73
C ARG A 40 -14.91 1.38 20.15
N SER A 41 -15.81 1.30 21.12
CA SER A 41 -15.51 1.64 22.52
C SER A 41 -14.53 0.66 23.15
N LEU A 42 -14.66 -0.64 22.89
CA LEU A 42 -13.71 -1.65 23.35
C LEU A 42 -12.34 -1.44 22.73
N ALA A 43 -12.27 -1.22 21.41
CA ALA A 43 -11.02 -0.90 20.73
C ALA A 43 -10.36 0.37 21.30
N THR A 44 -11.15 1.40 21.58
CA THR A 44 -10.64 2.67 22.15
C THR A 44 -10.16 2.48 23.59
N ASN A 45 -10.88 1.71 24.42
CA ASN A 45 -10.47 1.43 25.79
C ASN A 45 -9.18 0.60 25.83
N VAL A 46 -9.09 -0.44 25.01
CA VAL A 46 -7.89 -1.26 24.85
C VAL A 46 -6.72 -0.38 24.39
N GLN A 47 -6.90 0.44 23.35
CA GLN A 47 -5.88 1.40 22.92
C GLN A 47 -5.45 2.36 24.04
N ASN A 48 -6.39 2.88 24.83
CA ASN A 48 -6.09 3.81 25.92
C ASN A 48 -5.35 3.15 27.10
N GLU A 49 -5.67 1.89 27.43
CA GLU A 49 -4.95 1.12 28.45
C GLU A 49 -3.54 0.73 27.98
N LEU A 50 -3.41 0.29 26.73
CA LEU A 50 -2.13 -0.05 26.10
C LEU A 50 -1.23 1.18 25.85
N ALA A 51 -1.82 2.35 25.65
CA ALA A 51 -1.08 3.62 25.54
C ALA A 51 -0.61 4.14 26.92
N LYS A 52 -1.31 3.75 28.00
CA LYS A 52 -0.91 4.06 29.37
C LYS A 52 0.18 3.12 29.91
N GLU A 53 0.23 1.88 29.43
CA GLU A 53 1.23 0.86 29.78
C GLU A 53 1.80 0.24 28.51
N LEU A 54 2.94 0.75 28.03
CA LEU A 54 3.79 0.29 26.90
C LEU A 54 3.65 -1.19 26.45
N LYS A 55 2.53 -1.57 25.79
CA LYS A 55 2.26 -2.93 25.29
C LYS A 55 1.97 -3.01 23.79
N LEU A 56 2.37 -1.99 23.04
CA LEU A 56 2.32 -2.02 21.58
C LEU A 56 3.15 -3.17 20.99
N GLN A 57 4.25 -3.54 21.63
CA GLN A 57 5.12 -4.64 21.21
C GLN A 57 4.41 -6.00 21.30
N GLU A 58 3.71 -6.30 22.41
CA GLU A 58 3.05 -7.60 22.60
C GLU A 58 1.91 -7.84 21.61
N LEU A 59 1.16 -6.79 21.28
CA LEU A 59 0.10 -6.87 20.27
C LEU A 59 0.66 -6.94 18.86
N GLN A 60 1.68 -6.15 18.55
CA GLN A 60 2.33 -6.23 17.25
C GLN A 60 2.97 -7.60 17.04
N ASP A 61 3.57 -8.19 18.08
CA ASP A 61 4.12 -9.56 18.04
C ASP A 61 3.01 -10.61 17.95
N SER A 62 1.87 -10.41 18.62
CA SER A 62 0.73 -11.33 18.53
C SER A 62 0.07 -11.27 17.16
N LEU A 63 -0.16 -10.07 16.62
CA LEU A 63 -0.66 -9.86 15.27
C LEU A 63 0.31 -10.40 14.23
N LYS A 64 1.61 -10.10 14.35
CA LYS A 64 2.65 -10.63 13.47
C LYS A 64 2.75 -12.15 13.55
N LYS A 65 2.59 -12.76 14.74
CA LYS A 65 2.52 -14.22 14.88
C LYS A 65 1.23 -14.82 14.33
N MET A 66 0.10 -14.12 14.41
CA MET A 66 -1.15 -14.58 13.82
C MET A 66 -1.11 -14.46 12.29
N GLU A 67 -0.56 -13.37 11.78
CA GLU A 67 -0.30 -13.12 10.36
C GLU A 67 0.71 -14.12 9.84
N GLU A 68 1.85 -14.33 10.50
CA GLU A 68 2.82 -15.36 10.13
C GLU A 68 2.21 -16.76 10.22
N LYS A 69 1.39 -17.09 11.21
CA LYS A 69 0.70 -18.40 11.26
C LYS A 69 -0.37 -18.54 10.18
N ALA A 70 -1.12 -17.48 9.87
CA ALA A 70 -2.16 -17.48 8.85
C ALA A 70 -1.55 -17.50 7.44
N ASP A 71 -0.48 -16.74 7.21
CA ASP A 71 0.36 -16.82 6.03
C ASP A 71 0.94 -18.22 5.94
N LEU A 72 1.71 -18.71 6.91
CA LEU A 72 2.33 -20.04 6.86
C LEU A 72 1.32 -21.20 6.66
N GLN A 73 0.08 -21.05 7.13
CA GLN A 73 -0.97 -22.04 6.94
C GLN A 73 -1.70 -21.88 5.58
N SER A 74 -1.53 -20.74 4.91
CA SER A 74 -2.05 -20.44 3.56
C SER A 74 -0.98 -20.36 2.47
N LEU A 75 0.31 -20.37 2.82
CA LEU A 75 1.43 -20.57 1.90
C LEU A 75 1.32 -22.01 1.40
N SER A 76 0.70 -22.16 0.24
CA SER A 76 0.82 -23.37 -0.56
C SER A 76 2.31 -23.70 -0.77
N PRO A 77 2.68 -24.97 -1.00
CA PRO A 77 4.06 -25.37 -1.28
C PRO A 77 4.72 -24.57 -2.42
N GLU A 78 3.89 -23.95 -3.28
CA GLU A 78 4.30 -23.09 -4.38
C GLU A 78 4.89 -21.74 -3.93
N LEU A 79 4.39 -21.15 -2.85
CA LEU A 79 4.90 -19.86 -2.35
C LEU A 79 6.20 -20.04 -1.56
N GLN A 80 6.35 -21.17 -0.87
CA GLN A 80 7.62 -21.58 -0.25
C GLN A 80 8.72 -21.73 -1.31
N ALA A 81 8.43 -22.47 -2.39
CA ALA A 81 9.33 -22.63 -3.52
C ALA A 81 9.66 -21.31 -4.24
N SER A 82 8.72 -20.35 -4.23
CA SER A 82 8.93 -19.02 -4.81
C SER A 82 9.82 -18.14 -3.92
N MET A 83 9.66 -18.21 -2.59
CA MET A 83 10.54 -17.52 -1.64
C MET A 83 11.97 -18.06 -1.68
N ASP A 84 12.15 -19.38 -1.84
CA ASP A 84 13.47 -20.00 -1.98
C ASP A 84 14.18 -19.53 -3.26
N LYS A 85 13.48 -19.51 -4.39
CA LYS A 85 14.02 -18.97 -5.66
C LYS A 85 14.35 -17.48 -5.58
N LEU A 86 13.50 -16.69 -4.92
CA LEU A 86 13.77 -15.26 -4.71
C LEU A 86 15.00 -15.04 -3.82
N ARG A 87 15.20 -15.90 -2.81
CA ARG A 87 16.36 -15.84 -1.93
C ARG A 87 17.65 -16.21 -2.67
N GLU A 88 17.62 -17.24 -3.51
CA GLU A 88 18.73 -17.65 -4.37
C GLU A 88 19.08 -16.56 -5.43
N ALA A 89 18.05 -15.94 -6.02
CA ALA A 89 18.23 -14.80 -6.92
C ALA A 89 18.82 -13.58 -6.19
N ALA A 90 18.40 -13.30 -4.97
CA ALA A 90 18.93 -12.20 -4.16
C ALA A 90 20.39 -12.46 -3.72
N GLU A 91 20.76 -13.71 -3.42
CA GLU A 91 22.13 -14.09 -3.07
C GLU A 91 23.07 -14.02 -4.27
N SER A 92 22.65 -14.50 -5.45
CA SER A 92 23.44 -14.40 -6.69
C SER A 92 23.61 -12.95 -7.17
N LEU A 93 22.60 -12.08 -6.94
CA LEU A 93 22.74 -10.64 -7.14
C LEU A 93 23.75 -10.05 -6.15
N LYS A 94 23.64 -10.36 -4.86
CA LYS A 94 24.58 -9.87 -3.84
C LYS A 94 26.03 -10.32 -4.11
N GLU A 95 26.22 -11.51 -4.67
CA GLU A 95 27.52 -12.04 -5.07
C GLU A 95 28.05 -11.34 -6.33
N SER A 96 27.22 -11.13 -7.34
CA SER A 96 27.59 -10.39 -8.57
C SER A 96 27.82 -8.89 -8.34
N TYR A 97 27.24 -8.30 -7.29
CA TYR A 97 27.49 -6.91 -6.87
C TYR A 97 28.74 -6.73 -5.98
N GLN A 98 29.47 -7.81 -5.62
CA GLN A 98 30.74 -7.69 -4.89
C GLN A 98 31.99 -7.64 -5.78
N LEU A 99 31.84 -7.43 -7.09
CA LEU A 99 32.97 -7.19 -8.00
C LEU A 99 33.04 -5.70 -8.43
N THR A 100 34.12 -5.07 -7.93
CA THR A 100 34.90 -3.94 -8.48
C THR A 100 34.32 -2.50 -8.44
N PRO A 101 34.82 -1.64 -7.51
CA PRO A 101 34.69 -0.18 -7.56
C PRO A 101 35.46 0.54 -8.70
N GLU A 102 35.99 -0.18 -9.69
CA GLU A 102 36.97 0.33 -10.67
C GLU A 102 36.44 0.50 -12.11
N GLU A 103 35.15 0.27 -12.39
CA GLU A 103 34.58 0.50 -13.74
C GLU A 103 33.54 1.64 -13.79
N ALA A 104 33.41 2.41 -12.71
CA ALA A 104 32.56 3.61 -12.66
C ALA A 104 33.34 4.91 -12.99
N LYS A 105 34.52 4.82 -13.62
CA LYS A 105 35.36 5.98 -13.96
C LYS A 105 35.67 6.18 -15.44
N GLU A 106 35.19 5.33 -16.36
CA GLU A 106 35.47 5.47 -17.80
C GLU A 106 34.26 5.91 -18.66
N LEU A 107 33.16 6.39 -18.06
CA LEU A 107 32.02 6.92 -18.80
C LEU A 107 31.78 8.45 -18.62
N GLU A 108 32.80 9.20 -18.19
CA GLU A 108 32.74 10.67 -18.14
C GLU A 108 33.46 11.39 -19.30
N GLU A 109 34.03 10.70 -20.30
CA GLU A 109 34.81 11.37 -21.38
C GLU A 109 34.17 11.46 -22.79
N ASP A 110 32.91 11.07 -23.01
CA ASP A 110 32.27 11.20 -24.35
C ASP A 110 31.24 12.34 -24.51
N GLU A 111 31.18 13.31 -23.59
CA GLU A 111 30.38 14.54 -23.77
C GLU A 111 31.21 15.72 -24.32
N THR A 112 32.01 15.51 -25.38
CA THR A 112 32.64 16.63 -26.12
C THR A 112 32.59 16.49 -27.65
N HIS A 113 31.45 16.12 -28.23
CA HIS A 113 31.22 16.40 -29.66
C HIS A 113 29.74 16.70 -29.97
N PHE A 114 29.26 17.88 -29.54
CA PHE A 114 28.08 18.50 -30.16
C PHE A 114 28.52 19.67 -31.04
N HIS A 115 28.51 19.41 -32.36
CA HIS A 115 28.68 20.40 -33.41
C HIS A 115 27.37 21.22 -33.52
N PRO A 116 27.35 22.54 -33.27
CA PRO A 116 26.23 23.35 -33.73
C PRO A 116 26.40 23.64 -35.23
N PRO A 117 25.32 23.56 -36.05
CA PRO A 117 25.40 23.91 -37.46
C PRO A 117 25.56 25.42 -37.63
N VAL A 118 26.60 25.81 -38.37
CA VAL A 118 26.81 27.17 -38.88
C VAL A 118 25.89 27.42 -40.07
N SER A 119 25.01 28.43 -39.99
CA SER A 119 24.71 29.37 -41.09
C SER A 119 23.71 30.49 -40.72
N ASP A 120 24.11 31.71 -41.11
CA ASP A 120 23.29 32.86 -41.53
C ASP A 120 22.38 33.62 -40.55
N LYS A 121 22.84 34.79 -40.07
CA LYS A 121 22.49 36.10 -40.67
C LYS A 121 23.00 37.30 -39.84
N LYS A 122 23.63 38.24 -40.56
CA LYS A 122 23.74 39.69 -40.35
C LYS A 122 23.01 40.30 -39.13
N SER A 123 23.72 41.11 -38.33
CA SER A 123 23.46 42.57 -38.22
C SER A 123 24.42 43.26 -37.25
N ASN A 124 25.18 44.23 -37.78
CA ASN A 124 25.62 45.52 -37.18
C ASN A 124 26.40 45.48 -35.84
N SER A 125 27.74 45.53 -35.84
CA SER A 125 28.60 46.74 -35.96
C SER A 125 28.11 47.97 -35.19
N GLU A 126 28.76 48.19 -34.05
CA GLU A 126 29.24 49.46 -33.50
C GLU A 126 28.62 50.77 -33.99
N ARG A 127 27.85 51.43 -33.11
CA ARG A 127 28.05 52.80 -32.59
C ARG A 127 26.79 53.33 -31.91
#